data_AF-A0A7Y0L7Y6-F1
#
_entry.id   AF-A0A7Y0L7Y6-F1
#
_cell.length_a   1.000
_cell.length_b   1.000
_cell.length_c   1.000
_cell.angle_alpha   90.00
_cell.angle_beta   90.00
_cell.angle_gamma   90.00
#
_symmetry.space_group_name_H-M   'P 1'
#
loop_
_entity.id
_entity.type
_entity.pdbx_description
1 polymer ?
#
loop_
_entity_poly.entity_id
_entity_poly.type
_entity_poly.pdbx_seq_one_letter_code
_entity_poly.pdbx_strand_id
1 'polypeptide(L)'
;MRHLWSQDLVIAAIRERDCNGLPLNSQALLEEDPNLLAAGRRYFKSWPNALAAAGLPRPVRAYGRQRPHGYWTVDRLVEEIQSRAQRGEPLNASAVQRDNNPLIAAATYHFGSWSEALRVAGYDPDAIRRNRHHSPQTVKAEIQELLNRHADLRVNSVRVQNAALLWAARKYFGTWAQAVACTRETANANQPD
;
A
#
# COMPACT_ATOMS: atom_id res chain seq x y z
N MET A 1 26.93 -7.59 -29.49
CA MET A 1 27.05 -6.48 -30.48
C MET A 1 26.22 -5.31 -29.95
N ARG A 2 26.77 -4.10 -29.84
CA ARG A 2 26.00 -2.91 -29.46
C ARG A 2 25.22 -2.45 -30.68
N HIS A 3 23.89 -2.67 -30.70
CA HIS A 3 23.05 -2.08 -31.74
C HIS A 3 23.16 -0.55 -31.62
N LEU A 4 23.69 0.09 -32.66
CA LEU A 4 23.71 1.54 -32.79
C LEU A 4 22.28 1.98 -33.08
N TRP A 5 21.52 2.25 -32.02
CA TRP A 5 20.18 2.81 -32.15
C TRP A 5 20.26 4.22 -32.71
N SER A 6 19.39 4.55 -33.67
CA SER A 6 19.11 5.89 -34.17
C SER A 6 17.61 6.20 -34.01
N GLN A 7 17.20 7.47 -34.17
CA GLN A 7 15.79 7.84 -34.15
C GLN A 7 14.96 7.04 -35.17
N ASP A 8 15.48 6.88 -36.39
CA ASP A 8 14.78 6.17 -37.47
C ASP A 8 14.69 4.66 -37.22
N LEU A 9 15.75 4.05 -36.67
CA LEU A 9 15.75 2.63 -36.32
C LEU A 9 14.75 2.32 -35.21
N VAL A 10 14.60 3.22 -34.22
CA VAL A 10 13.59 3.08 -33.17
C VAL A 10 12.19 3.14 -33.77
N ILE A 11 11.92 4.07 -34.70
CA ILE A 11 10.62 4.17 -35.37
C ILE A 11 10.33 2.91 -36.21
N ALA A 12 11.32 2.44 -36.96
CA ALA A 12 11.19 1.22 -37.77
C ALA A 12 10.88 0.00 -36.90
N ALA A 13 11.62 -0.20 -35.81
CA ALA A 13 11.40 -1.31 -34.87
C ALA A 13 10.04 -1.24 -34.17
N ILE A 14 9.55 -0.04 -33.83
CA ILE A 14 8.20 0.15 -33.28
C ILE A 14 7.13 -0.29 -34.29
N ARG A 15 7.26 0.13 -35.56
CA ARG A 15 6.31 -0.23 -36.62
C ARG A 15 6.34 -1.72 -36.96
N GLU A 16 7.53 -2.32 -36.98
CA GLU A 16 7.70 -3.75 -37.17
C GLU A 16 7.03 -4.55 -36.04
N ARG A 17 7.17 -4.09 -34.80
CA ARG A 17 6.54 -4.73 -33.65
C ARG A 17 5.00 -4.61 -33.71
N ASP A 18 4.49 -3.46 -34.12
CA ASP A 18 3.06 -3.22 -34.33
C ASP A 18 2.48 -4.08 -35.47
N CYS A 19 3.15 -4.18 -36.61
CA CYS A 19 2.67 -4.98 -37.74
C CYS A 19 2.68 -6.49 -37.44
N ASN A 20 3.55 -6.93 -36.53
CA ASN A 20 3.57 -8.30 -36.02
C ASN A 20 2.55 -8.55 -34.90
N GLY A 21 1.74 -7.55 -34.52
CA GLY A 21 0.72 -7.67 -33.48
C GLY A 21 1.30 -7.86 -32.07
N LEU A 22 2.57 -7.50 -31.86
CA LEU A 22 3.25 -7.68 -30.58
C LEU A 22 2.89 -6.54 -29.61
N PRO A 23 2.87 -6.83 -28.28
CA PRO A 23 2.51 -5.83 -27.28
C PRO A 23 3.52 -4.68 -27.22
N LEU A 24 3.03 -3.45 -27.40
CA LEU A 24 3.80 -2.21 -27.30
C LEU A 24 3.79 -1.56 -25.89
N ASN A 25 3.22 -2.27 -24.92
CA ASN A 25 3.17 -1.80 -23.54
C ASN A 25 4.58 -1.86 -22.91
N SER A 26 4.88 -0.92 -22.00
CA SER A 26 6.23 -0.81 -21.43
C SER A 26 6.64 -2.01 -20.57
N GLN A 27 5.69 -2.85 -20.15
CA GLN A 27 5.97 -4.04 -19.33
C GLN A 27 6.47 -5.19 -20.20
N ALA A 28 5.75 -5.53 -21.28
CA ALA A 28 6.16 -6.54 -22.25
C ALA A 28 7.48 -6.18 -22.92
N LEU A 29 7.69 -4.90 -23.27
CA LEU A 29 8.97 -4.45 -23.81
C LEU A 29 10.13 -4.54 -22.82
N LEU A 30 9.89 -4.48 -21.51
CA LEU A 30 10.96 -4.64 -20.52
C LEU A 30 11.47 -6.08 -20.48
N GLU A 31 10.59 -7.05 -20.70
CA GLU A 31 10.89 -8.48 -20.69
C GLU A 31 11.46 -8.96 -22.03
N GLU A 32 10.90 -8.48 -23.15
CA GLU A 32 11.23 -8.99 -24.48
C GLU A 32 12.30 -8.16 -25.22
N ASP A 33 12.31 -6.82 -25.08
CA ASP A 33 13.29 -5.94 -25.75
C ASP A 33 13.57 -4.65 -24.96
N PRO A 34 14.33 -4.77 -23.86
CA PRO A 34 14.65 -3.63 -23.00
C PRO A 34 15.51 -2.58 -23.71
N ASN A 35 16.24 -2.96 -24.75
CA ASN A 35 17.12 -2.06 -25.51
C ASN A 35 16.32 -1.11 -26.39
N LEU A 36 15.27 -1.60 -27.07
CA LEU A 36 14.34 -0.76 -27.83
C LEU A 36 13.64 0.24 -26.92
N LEU A 37 13.18 -0.20 -25.73
CA LEU A 37 12.54 0.68 -24.74
C LEU A 37 13.50 1.78 -24.25
N ALA A 38 14.76 1.42 -23.96
CA ALA A 38 15.79 2.37 -23.55
C ALA A 38 16.13 3.36 -24.66
N ALA A 39 16.27 2.89 -25.90
CA ALA A 39 16.54 3.73 -27.08
C ALA A 39 15.39 4.71 -27.35
N GLY A 40 14.14 4.25 -27.29
CA GLY A 40 12.97 5.10 -27.45
C GLY A 40 12.89 6.21 -26.40
N ARG A 41 13.17 5.88 -25.14
CA ARG A 41 13.25 6.90 -24.07
C ARG A 41 14.41 7.88 -24.28
N ARG A 42 15.57 7.39 -24.72
CA ARG A 42 16.77 8.21 -24.95
C ARG A 42 16.56 9.23 -26.08
N TYR A 43 15.98 8.81 -27.20
CA TYR A 43 15.86 9.66 -28.40
C TYR A 43 14.58 10.51 -28.44
N PHE A 44 13.47 10.02 -27.87
CA PHE A 44 12.17 10.70 -27.91
C PHE A 44 11.71 11.23 -26.54
N LYS A 45 12.59 11.19 -25.52
CA LYS A 45 12.38 11.57 -24.12
C LYS A 45 11.40 10.67 -23.35
N SER A 46 10.41 10.09 -24.02
CA SER A 46 9.45 9.15 -23.43
C SER A 46 8.98 8.12 -24.45
N TRP A 47 8.60 6.92 -23.97
CA TRP A 47 8.06 5.85 -24.82
C TRP A 47 6.77 6.27 -25.57
N PRO A 48 5.79 6.95 -24.92
CA PRO A 48 4.62 7.45 -25.65
C PRO A 48 4.96 8.44 -26.78
N ASN A 49 6.03 9.22 -26.64
CA ASN A 49 6.47 10.10 -27.73
C ASN A 49 7.10 9.31 -28.88
N ALA A 50 7.83 8.23 -28.60
CA ALA A 50 8.38 7.34 -29.62
C ALA A 50 7.25 6.66 -30.43
N LEU A 51 6.18 6.21 -29.75
CA LEU A 51 4.99 5.66 -30.40
C LEU A 51 4.30 6.72 -31.29
N ALA A 52 4.17 7.95 -30.78
CA ALA A 52 3.61 9.05 -31.57
C ALA A 52 4.46 9.39 -32.80
N ALA A 53 5.80 9.38 -32.67
CA ALA A 53 6.72 9.58 -33.79
C ALA A 53 6.64 8.45 -34.82
N ALA A 54 6.32 7.23 -34.39
CA ALA A 54 6.06 6.10 -35.27
C ALA A 54 4.69 6.17 -35.98
N GLY A 55 3.83 7.13 -35.63
CA GLY A 55 2.48 7.27 -36.16
C GLY A 55 1.44 6.40 -35.45
N LEU A 56 1.82 5.80 -34.31
CA LEU A 56 0.92 4.98 -33.51
C LEU A 56 0.18 5.83 -32.48
N PRO A 57 -1.08 5.50 -32.17
CA PRO A 57 -1.80 6.18 -31.13
C PRO A 57 -1.01 6.09 -29.83
N ARG A 58 -0.82 7.23 -29.16
CA ARG A 58 -0.24 7.20 -27.82
C ARG A 58 -1.15 6.31 -26.98
N PRO A 59 -0.61 5.29 -26.29
CA PRO A 59 -1.41 4.54 -25.36
C PRO A 59 -1.91 5.58 -24.37
N VAL A 60 -3.22 5.82 -24.42
CA VAL A 60 -3.91 6.53 -23.36
C VAL A 60 -3.51 5.71 -22.15
N ARG A 61 -2.72 6.29 -21.24
CA ARG A 61 -2.45 5.61 -19.98
C ARG A 61 -3.83 5.19 -19.52
N ALA A 62 -4.06 3.88 -19.37
CA ALA A 62 -5.25 3.42 -18.69
C ALA A 62 -5.10 4.00 -17.29
N TYR A 63 -5.59 5.22 -17.11
CA TYR A 63 -5.66 5.93 -15.88
C TYR A 63 -6.73 5.19 -15.11
N GLY A 64 -6.39 3.99 -14.63
CA GLY A 64 -7.19 3.26 -13.68
C GLY A 64 -7.45 4.23 -12.55
N ARG A 65 -8.68 4.75 -12.50
CA ARG A 65 -9.18 5.62 -11.44
C ARG A 65 -8.49 6.98 -11.33
N GLN A 66 -8.26 7.72 -12.41
CA GLN A 66 -8.09 9.16 -12.24
C GLN A 66 -9.43 9.77 -11.84
N ARG A 67 -9.53 10.07 -10.55
CA ARG A 67 -10.64 10.83 -10.00
C ARG A 67 -10.64 12.23 -10.64
N PRO A 68 -11.81 12.78 -11.00
CA PRO A 68 -11.90 14.11 -11.59
C PRO A 68 -11.17 15.16 -10.76
N HIS A 69 -10.73 16.23 -11.40
CA HIS A 69 -10.14 17.36 -10.69
C HIS A 69 -11.12 17.89 -9.63
N GLY A 70 -10.63 18.15 -8.42
CA GLY A 70 -11.49 18.56 -7.29
C GLY A 70 -12.30 17.43 -6.63
N TYR A 71 -12.07 16.16 -6.98
CA TYR A 71 -12.75 15.04 -6.31
C TYR A 71 -12.51 15.00 -4.80
N TRP A 72 -11.31 15.39 -4.37
CA TRP A 72 -10.95 15.44 -2.96
C TRP A 72 -11.31 16.81 -2.40
N THR A 73 -12.38 16.85 -1.62
CA THR A 73 -12.72 17.96 -0.75
C THR A 73 -12.32 17.62 0.68
N VAL A 74 -12.23 18.65 1.54
CA VAL A 74 -11.98 18.48 2.99
C VAL A 74 -12.97 17.47 3.59
N ASP A 75 -14.26 17.62 3.29
CA ASP A 75 -15.33 16.75 3.80
C ASP A 75 -15.16 15.31 3.33
N ARG A 76 -14.91 15.09 2.03
CA ARG A 76 -14.69 13.74 1.48
C ARG A 76 -13.44 13.07 2.04
N LEU A 77 -12.40 13.84 2.35
CA LEU A 77 -11.20 13.29 3.00
C LEU A 77 -11.54 12.81 4.41
N VAL A 78 -12.30 13.59 5.18
CA VAL A 78 -12.76 13.20 6.52
C VAL A 78 -13.67 11.96 6.46
N GLU A 79 -14.65 11.95 5.57
CA GLU A 79 -15.56 10.82 5.37
C GLU A 79 -14.81 9.54 4.97
N GLU A 80 -13.85 9.63 4.05
CA GLU A 80 -13.05 8.49 3.63
C GLU A 80 -12.17 7.96 4.78
N ILE A 81 -11.57 8.84 5.57
CA ILE A 81 -10.79 8.45 6.76
C ILE A 81 -11.69 7.75 7.78
N GLN A 82 -12.87 8.29 8.04
CA GLN A 82 -13.84 7.69 8.97
C GLN A 82 -14.37 6.35 8.45
N SER A 83 -14.70 6.26 7.16
CA SER A 83 -15.14 5.01 6.52
C SER A 83 -14.06 3.94 6.60
N ARG A 84 -12.78 4.30 6.38
CA ARG A 84 -11.64 3.38 6.58
C ARG A 84 -11.58 2.86 8.00
N ALA A 85 -11.72 3.74 8.99
CA ALA A 85 -11.73 3.35 10.39
C ALA A 85 -12.89 2.40 10.73
N GLN A 86 -14.09 2.70 10.24
CA GLN A 86 -15.30 1.86 10.44
C GLN A 86 -15.15 0.48 9.79
N ARG A 87 -14.46 0.40 8.64
CA ARG A 87 -14.13 -0.86 7.98
C ARG A 87 -12.97 -1.62 8.65
N GLY A 88 -12.44 -1.10 9.75
CA GLY A 88 -11.31 -1.69 10.47
C GLY A 88 -9.99 -1.63 9.70
N GLU A 89 -9.90 -0.79 8.66
CA GLU A 89 -8.69 -0.66 7.87
C GLU A 89 -7.63 0.15 8.60
N PRO A 90 -6.34 -0.17 8.38
CA PRO A 90 -5.25 0.56 9.01
C PRO A 90 -5.22 2.02 8.56
N LEU A 91 -5.29 2.95 9.53
CA LEU A 91 -5.15 4.40 9.32
C LEU A 91 -3.68 4.87 9.34
N ASN A 92 -2.71 3.95 9.43
CA ASN A 92 -1.31 4.33 9.45
C ASN A 92 -0.87 4.80 8.06
N ALA A 93 -0.08 5.88 8.02
CA ALA A 93 0.30 6.54 6.77
C ALA A 93 0.98 5.58 5.77
N SER A 94 1.80 4.65 6.26
CA SER A 94 2.50 3.68 5.39
C SER A 94 1.56 2.68 4.70
N ALA A 95 0.56 2.17 5.43
CA ALA A 95 -0.44 1.26 4.87
C ALA A 95 -1.34 2.00 3.89
N VAL A 96 -1.86 3.16 4.29
CA VAL A 96 -2.70 4.00 3.42
C VAL A 96 -1.94 4.44 2.17
N GLN A 97 -0.64 4.72 2.26
CA GLN A 97 0.17 5.06 1.08
C GLN A 97 0.33 3.90 0.11
N ARG A 98 0.49 2.67 0.61
CA ARG A 98 0.58 1.47 -0.23
C ARG A 98 -0.74 1.19 -0.95
N ASP A 99 -1.86 1.37 -0.23
CA ASP A 99 -3.17 0.98 -0.73
C ASP A 99 -3.87 2.10 -1.51
N ASN A 100 -3.63 3.37 -1.13
CA ASN A 100 -4.28 4.55 -1.68
C ASN A 100 -3.40 5.81 -1.55
N ASN A 101 -2.29 5.84 -2.31
CA ASN A 101 -1.41 7.01 -2.38
C ASN A 101 -2.14 8.34 -2.72
N PRO A 102 -3.16 8.38 -3.61
CA PRO A 102 -3.92 9.61 -3.86
C PRO A 102 -4.60 10.21 -2.63
N LEU A 103 -5.03 9.38 -1.67
CA LEU A 103 -5.62 9.85 -0.42
C LEU A 103 -4.58 10.54 0.48
N ILE A 104 -3.37 9.97 0.59
CA ILE A 104 -2.26 10.61 1.32
C ILE A 104 -1.89 11.95 0.70
N ALA A 105 -1.76 11.99 -0.64
CA ALA A 105 -1.39 13.21 -1.35
C ALA A 105 -2.45 14.31 -1.15
N ALA A 106 -3.73 13.98 -1.25
CA ALA A 106 -4.82 14.93 -1.04
C ALA A 106 -4.92 15.40 0.42
N ALA A 107 -4.81 14.49 1.39
CA ALA A 107 -4.79 14.85 2.81
C ALA A 107 -3.62 15.79 3.15
N THR A 108 -2.44 15.52 2.58
CA THR A 108 -1.26 16.38 2.76
C THR A 108 -1.47 17.75 2.11
N TYR A 109 -2.13 17.81 0.94
CA TYR A 109 -2.43 19.07 0.26
C TYR A 109 -3.44 19.95 1.03
N HIS A 110 -4.52 19.36 1.57
CA HIS A 110 -5.57 20.12 2.24
C HIS A 110 -5.28 20.43 3.71
N PHE A 111 -4.62 19.51 4.44
CA PHE A 111 -4.39 19.63 5.88
C PHE A 111 -2.92 19.83 6.26
N GLY A 112 -2.01 19.86 5.28
CA GLY A 112 -0.56 19.95 5.47
C GLY A 112 0.10 18.62 5.86
N SER A 113 -0.59 17.73 6.56
CA SER A 113 -0.10 16.39 6.89
C SER A 113 -1.22 15.37 7.10
N TRP A 114 -0.89 14.08 6.97
CA TRP A 114 -1.80 12.99 7.31
C TRP A 114 -2.22 13.01 8.79
N SER A 115 -1.32 13.43 9.69
CA SER A 115 -1.63 13.53 11.11
C SER A 115 -2.68 14.60 11.40
N GLU A 116 -2.59 15.76 10.77
CA GLU A 116 -3.63 16.79 10.93
C GLU A 116 -4.95 16.35 10.30
N ALA A 117 -4.93 15.65 9.16
CA ALA A 117 -6.13 15.08 8.56
C ALA A 117 -6.83 14.08 9.50
N LEU A 118 -6.06 13.23 10.18
CA LEU A 118 -6.58 12.33 11.22
C LEU A 118 -7.18 13.10 12.39
N ARG A 119 -6.51 14.16 12.86
CA ARG A 119 -6.99 15.00 13.97
C ARG A 119 -8.32 15.66 13.66
N VAL A 120 -8.47 16.20 12.45
CA VAL A 120 -9.73 16.77 11.95
C VAL A 120 -10.81 15.71 11.80
N ALA A 121 -10.44 14.49 11.39
CA ALA A 121 -11.36 13.37 11.29
C ALA A 121 -11.76 12.76 12.65
N GLY A 122 -11.23 13.28 13.76
CA GLY A 122 -11.56 12.84 15.13
C GLY A 122 -10.66 11.72 15.67
N TYR A 123 -9.53 11.44 15.02
CA TYR A 123 -8.60 10.39 15.42
C TYR A 123 -7.30 10.97 15.99
N ASP A 124 -6.81 10.38 17.08
CA ASP A 124 -5.49 10.71 17.64
C ASP A 124 -4.38 10.08 16.78
N PRO A 125 -3.57 10.89 16.06
CA PRO A 125 -2.49 10.40 15.21
C PRO A 125 -1.40 9.69 16.01
N ASP A 126 -1.19 10.10 17.26
CA ASP A 126 -0.21 9.47 18.13
C ASP A 126 -0.73 8.16 18.67
N ALA A 127 -2.04 7.99 18.89
CA ALA A 127 -2.62 6.68 19.17
C ALA A 127 -2.47 5.73 17.97
N ILE A 128 -2.63 6.24 16.74
CA ILE A 128 -2.47 5.45 15.50
C ILE A 128 -0.99 5.11 15.24
N ARG A 129 -0.07 6.05 15.50
CA ARG A 129 1.38 5.79 15.47
C ARG A 129 1.78 4.82 16.59
N ARG A 130 1.20 4.95 17.78
CA ARG A 130 1.35 3.99 18.89
C ARG A 130 0.74 2.65 18.53
N ASN A 131 -0.22 2.55 17.61
CA ASN A 131 -0.78 1.28 17.12
C ASN A 131 0.14 0.55 16.11
N ARG A 132 1.33 1.08 15.81
CA ARG A 132 2.49 0.26 15.38
C ARG A 132 3.02 -0.62 16.52
N HIS A 133 2.57 -0.34 17.73
CA HIS A 133 2.94 -0.96 19.00
C HIS A 133 1.71 -1.09 19.89
N HIS A 134 0.76 -1.94 19.48
CA HIS A 134 -0.07 -2.69 20.42
C HIS A 134 -0.78 -1.88 21.52
N SER A 135 -2.07 -1.62 21.38
CA SER A 135 -2.90 -1.25 22.54
C SER A 135 -3.17 -2.49 23.42
N PRO A 136 -3.49 -2.36 24.72
CA PRO A 136 -3.87 -3.51 25.55
C PRO A 136 -5.00 -4.35 24.94
N GLN A 137 -5.96 -3.71 24.25
CA GLN A 137 -7.09 -4.36 23.59
C GLN A 137 -6.65 -5.11 22.32
N THR A 138 -5.77 -4.53 21.49
CA THR A 138 -5.27 -5.20 20.29
C THR A 138 -4.29 -6.34 20.63
N VAL A 139 -3.51 -6.23 21.71
CA VAL A 139 -2.71 -7.34 22.24
C VAL A 139 -3.61 -8.50 22.64
N LYS A 140 -4.71 -8.24 23.37
CA LYS A 140 -5.69 -9.28 23.72
C LYS A 140 -6.33 -9.90 22.49
N ALA A 141 -6.74 -9.08 21.51
CA ALA A 141 -7.33 -9.58 20.27
C ALA A 141 -6.35 -10.45 19.46
N GLU A 142 -5.09 -10.04 19.33
CA GLU A 142 -4.05 -10.83 18.66
C GLU A 142 -3.74 -12.13 19.42
N ILE A 143 -3.69 -12.08 20.77
CA ILE A 143 -3.52 -13.28 21.60
C ILE A 143 -4.72 -14.22 21.46
N GLN A 144 -5.94 -13.69 21.43
CA GLN A 144 -7.17 -14.46 21.24
C GLN A 144 -7.17 -15.14 19.86
N GLU A 145 -6.74 -14.44 18.82
CA GLU A 145 -6.62 -15.01 17.47
C GLU A 145 -5.58 -16.14 17.42
N LEU A 146 -4.44 -15.97 18.10
CA LEU A 146 -3.43 -17.02 18.23
C LEU A 146 -3.94 -18.24 19.01
N LEU A 147 -4.76 -18.02 20.05
CA LEU A 147 -5.45 -19.08 20.80
C LEU A 147 -6.44 -19.83 19.90
N ASN A 148 -7.26 -19.11 19.14
CA ASN A 148 -8.26 -19.70 18.24
C ASN A 148 -7.60 -20.54 17.12
N ARG A 149 -6.46 -20.08 16.60
CA ARG A 149 -5.70 -20.80 15.56
C ARG A 149 -4.92 -22.02 16.06
N HIS A 150 -4.98 -22.34 17.35
CA HIS A 150 -4.19 -23.41 17.97
C HIS A 150 -2.68 -23.25 17.67
N ALA A 151 -2.22 -22.01 17.51
CA ALA A 151 -0.82 -21.73 17.22
C ALA A 151 0.05 -22.03 18.45
N ASP A 152 1.33 -22.33 18.23
CA ASP A 152 2.26 -22.57 19.34
C ASP A 152 2.50 -21.28 20.14
N LEU A 153 1.93 -21.22 21.34
CA LEU A 153 1.98 -20.08 22.26
C LEU A 153 3.32 -19.97 23.01
N ARG A 154 4.30 -20.83 22.73
CA ARG A 154 5.64 -20.73 23.31
C ARG A 154 6.26 -19.38 22.96
N VAL A 155 6.81 -18.72 23.97
CA VAL A 155 7.49 -17.40 23.87
C VAL A 155 8.51 -17.35 22.72
N ASN A 156 9.25 -18.44 22.49
CA ASN A 156 10.24 -18.50 21.41
C ASN A 156 9.59 -18.57 20.02
N SER A 157 8.48 -19.31 19.87
CA SER A 157 7.74 -19.39 18.61
C SER A 157 7.09 -18.05 18.27
N VAL A 158 6.43 -17.43 19.26
CA VAL A 158 5.84 -16.09 19.13
C VAL A 158 6.90 -15.03 18.86
N ARG A 159 8.09 -15.13 19.45
CA ARG A 159 9.19 -14.18 19.18
C ARG A 159 9.68 -14.26 17.73
N VAL A 160 9.76 -15.47 17.15
CA VAL A 160 10.17 -15.67 15.76
C VAL A 160 9.10 -15.18 14.79
N GLN A 161 7.82 -15.41 15.11
CA GLN A 161 6.70 -15.05 14.25
C GLN A 161 6.29 -13.57 14.39
N ASN A 162 6.33 -13.02 15.60
CA ASN A 162 5.86 -11.69 15.94
C ASN A 162 6.54 -11.13 17.21
N ALA A 163 7.78 -10.64 17.05
CA ALA A 163 8.55 -10.01 18.12
C ALA A 163 7.90 -8.74 18.69
N ALA A 164 7.12 -8.01 17.88
CA ALA A 164 6.44 -6.79 18.31
C ALA A 164 5.35 -7.11 19.35
N LEU A 165 4.56 -8.16 19.10
CA LEU A 165 3.50 -8.62 20.01
C LEU A 165 4.05 -9.04 21.36
N LEU A 166 5.19 -9.73 21.36
CA LEU A 166 5.85 -10.14 22.59
C LEU A 166 6.31 -8.93 23.43
N TRP A 167 6.90 -7.92 22.78
CA TRP A 167 7.35 -6.71 23.45
C TRP A 167 6.17 -5.98 24.10
N ALA A 168 5.05 -5.88 23.39
CA ALA A 168 3.90 -5.17 23.92
C ALA A 168 3.12 -5.94 24.98
N ALA A 169 2.95 -7.24 24.83
CA ALA A 169 2.36 -8.07 25.87
C ALA A 169 3.13 -7.91 27.19
N ARG A 170 4.46 -7.82 27.12
CA ARG A 170 5.28 -7.53 28.29
C ARG A 170 5.09 -6.10 28.82
N LYS A 171 4.97 -5.12 27.94
CA LYS A 171 4.78 -3.71 28.31
C LYS A 171 3.47 -3.46 29.07
N TYR A 172 2.37 -4.09 28.66
CA TYR A 172 1.04 -3.82 29.25
C TYR A 172 0.58 -4.84 30.29
N PHE A 173 1.02 -6.10 30.21
CA PHE A 173 0.57 -7.19 31.08
C PHE A 173 1.71 -7.82 31.89
N GLY A 174 2.93 -7.27 31.81
CA GLY A 174 4.12 -7.74 32.50
C GLY A 174 4.77 -8.93 31.78
N THR A 175 4.15 -10.10 31.85
CA THR A 175 4.67 -11.32 31.20
C THR A 175 3.73 -11.83 30.11
N TRP A 176 4.28 -12.56 29.12
CA TRP A 176 3.48 -13.21 28.08
C TRP A 176 2.43 -14.17 28.69
N ALA A 177 2.80 -14.91 29.73
CA ALA A 177 1.89 -15.82 30.43
C ALA A 177 0.71 -15.08 31.08
N GLN A 178 0.96 -13.94 31.71
CA GLN A 178 -0.09 -13.08 32.29
C GLN A 178 -0.99 -12.48 31.21
N ALA A 179 -0.43 -12.07 30.07
CA ALA A 179 -1.22 -11.57 28.95
C ALA A 179 -2.19 -12.65 28.43
N VAL A 180 -1.71 -13.88 28.26
CA VAL A 180 -2.54 -15.03 27.82
C VAL A 180 -3.59 -15.39 28.87
N ALA A 181 -3.24 -15.44 30.16
CA ALA A 181 -4.17 -15.71 31.25
C ALA A 181 -5.29 -14.66 31.32
N CYS A 182 -4.92 -13.38 31.30
CA CYS A 182 -5.88 -12.27 31.30
C CYS A 182 -6.82 -12.31 30.08
N THR A 183 -6.33 -12.76 28.92
CA THR A 183 -7.15 -12.90 27.71
C THR A 183 -8.15 -14.06 27.86
N ARG A 184 -7.72 -15.21 28.39
CA ARG A 184 -8.59 -16.37 28.68
C ARG A 184 -9.66 -16.07 29.72
N GLU A 185 -9.32 -15.31 30.76
CA GLU A 185 -10.29 -14.85 31.77
C GLU A 185 -11.36 -13.95 31.14
N THR A 186 -10.98 -13.01 30.28
CA THR A 186 -11.96 -12.19 29.54
C THR A 186 -12.80 -12.98 28.53
N ALA A 187 -12.26 -14.06 27.95
CA ALA A 187 -13.03 -14.94 27.06
C ALA A 187 -14.08 -15.75 27.84
N ASN A 188 -13.73 -16.29 29.00
CA ASN A 188 -14.68 -17.01 29.87
C ASN A 188 -15.75 -16.09 30.47
N ALA A 189 -15.44 -14.81 30.71
CA ALA A 189 -16.43 -13.84 31.21
C ALA A 189 -17.52 -13.44 30.19
N ASN A 190 -17.33 -13.76 28.90
CA ASN A 190 -18.24 -13.41 27.80
C ASN A 190 -19.00 -14.62 27.22
N GLN A 191 -18.91 -15.81 27.82
CA GLN A 191 -19.84 -16.91 27.55
C GLN A 191 -21.00 -16.80 28.56
N PRO A 192 -22.20 -16.37 28.16
CA PRO A 192 -23.37 -16.51 29.02
C PRO A 192 -23.73 -18.01 29.11
N ASP A 193 -24.05 -18.46 30.33
CA ASP A 193 -24.73 -19.74 30.59
C ASP A 193 -26.05 -19.85 29.81
#